data_AF-A0A916ARB7-F1
#
_entry.id   AF-A0A916ARB7-F1
#
_cell.length_a   1.000
_cell.length_b   1.000
_cell.length_c   1.000
_cell.angle_alpha   90.00
_cell.angle_beta   90.00
_cell.angle_gamma   90.00
#
_symmetry.space_group_name_H-M   'P 1'
#
loop_
_entity.id
_entity.type
_entity.pdbx_description
1 polymer ?
#
loop_
_entity_poly.entity_id
_entity_poly.type
_entity_poly.pdbx_seq_one_letter_code
_entity_poly.pdbx_strand_id
1 'polypeptide(L)'
;MMDKFVVFILCLCLTLGGVIHIYDNIVDGFLPYHFAPTWLNLYWSALGIVDLLAVYLLIKHRRSGLILLLFILLTSVGFNSYAHYGLGILENAGKLQWQTLLLGFSIGVSFWLWSSQKNRHSRQIFR
;
A
#
# COMPACT_ATOMS: atom_id res chain seq x y z
N MET A 1 -11.86 -14.92 -13.01
CA MET A 1 -12.60 -13.84 -12.31
C MET A 1 -11.92 -13.47 -11.00
N MET A 2 -11.49 -14.47 -10.21
CA MET A 2 -10.82 -14.29 -8.92
C MET A 2 -9.61 -13.34 -8.94
N ASP A 3 -8.68 -13.45 -9.92
CA ASP A 3 -7.53 -12.54 -10.01
C ASP A 3 -7.92 -11.06 -10.15
N LYS A 4 -8.95 -10.78 -10.96
CA LYS A 4 -9.43 -9.40 -11.19
C LYS A 4 -10.06 -8.84 -9.92
N PHE A 5 -10.80 -9.68 -9.20
CA PHE A 5 -11.43 -9.32 -7.93
C PHE A 5 -10.39 -9.01 -6.85
N VAL A 6 -9.35 -9.83 -6.72
CA VAL A 6 -8.27 -9.56 -5.75
C VAL A 6 -7.50 -8.29 -6.12
N VAL A 7 -7.14 -8.11 -7.39
CA VAL A 7 -6.49 -6.86 -7.83
C VAL A 7 -7.39 -5.64 -7.56
N PHE A 8 -8.70 -5.75 -7.78
CA PHE A 8 -9.65 -4.70 -7.45
C PHE A 8 -9.64 -4.35 -5.95
N ILE A 9 -9.66 -5.34 -5.06
CA ILE A 9 -9.56 -5.11 -3.60
C ILE A 9 -8.27 -4.38 -3.25
N LEU A 10 -7.12 -4.84 -3.77
CA LEU A 10 -5.83 -4.20 -3.48
C LEU A 10 -5.79 -2.75 -3.98
N CYS A 11 -6.32 -2.49 -5.18
CA CYS A 11 -6.43 -1.13 -5.72
C CYS A 11 -7.36 -0.26 -4.88
N LEU A 12 -8.49 -0.81 -4.39
CA LEU A 12 -9.42 -0.07 -3.54
C LEU A 12 -8.75 0.34 -2.22
N CYS A 13 -8.04 -0.59 -1.56
CA CYS A 13 -7.34 -0.29 -0.31
C CYS A 13 -6.27 0.81 -0.49
N LEU A 14 -5.44 0.71 -1.54
CA LEU A 14 -4.43 1.73 -1.85
C LEU A 14 -5.08 3.07 -2.21
N THR A 15 -6.16 3.07 -2.99
CA THR A 15 -6.84 4.32 -3.37
C THR A 15 -7.40 5.02 -2.14
N LEU A 16 -8.02 4.29 -1.22
CA LEU A 16 -8.55 4.87 0.02
C LEU A 16 -7.44 5.46 0.88
N GLY A 17 -6.32 4.74 1.07
CA GLY A 17 -5.15 5.26 1.79
C GLY A 17 -4.57 6.51 1.12
N GLY A 18 -4.34 6.45 -0.19
CA GLY A 18 -3.76 7.55 -0.95
C GLY A 18 -4.64 8.80 -0.95
N VAL A 19 -5.96 8.64 -1.09
CA VAL A 19 -6.91 9.76 -1.04
C VAL A 19 -6.92 10.42 0.34
N ILE A 20 -6.82 9.65 1.44
CA ILE A 20 -6.74 10.23 2.79
C ILE A 20 -5.48 11.09 2.92
N HIS A 21 -4.31 10.57 2.54
CA HIS A 21 -3.06 11.34 2.63
C HIS A 21 -3.05 12.59 1.71
N ILE A 22 -3.65 12.49 0.52
CA ILE A 22 -3.83 13.65 -0.36
C ILE A 22 -4.79 14.66 0.26
N TYR A 23 -5.90 14.20 0.83
CA TYR A 23 -6.87 15.06 1.49
C TYR A 23 -6.22 15.82 2.66
N ASP A 24 -5.49 15.13 3.54
CA ASP A 24 -4.75 15.74 4.65
C ASP A 24 -3.77 16.81 4.12
N ASN A 25 -2.99 16.49 3.08
CA ASN A 25 -2.04 17.44 2.49
C ASN A 25 -2.71 18.68 1.86
N ILE A 26 -3.95 18.55 1.38
CA ILE A 26 -4.70 19.66 0.76
C ILE A 26 -5.38 20.52 1.83
N VAL A 27 -6.00 19.89 2.82
CA VAL A 27 -6.83 20.56 3.83
C VAL A 27 -5.96 21.18 4.92
N ASP A 28 -4.98 20.43 5.43
CA ASP A 28 -4.12 20.84 6.53
C ASP A 28 -2.77 21.39 6.05
N GLY A 29 -2.54 21.39 4.73
CA GLY A 29 -1.33 21.91 4.08
C GLY A 29 -0.23 20.87 3.90
N PHE A 30 0.84 21.25 3.18
CA PHE A 30 1.96 20.35 2.95
C PHE A 30 2.68 20.04 4.27
N LEU A 31 2.91 18.75 4.53
CA LEU A 31 3.43 18.22 5.80
C LEU A 31 2.49 18.46 6.99
N PRO A 32 1.25 17.97 6.95
CA PRO A 32 0.22 18.30 7.93
C PRO A 32 0.42 17.63 9.29
N TYR A 33 1.25 16.59 9.37
CA TYR A 33 1.42 15.77 10.58
C TYR A 33 2.41 16.38 11.58
N HIS A 34 2.11 17.56 12.12
CA HIS A 34 3.01 18.32 13.01
C HIS A 34 3.32 17.64 14.35
N PHE A 35 2.49 16.68 14.77
CA PHE A 35 2.73 15.88 15.98
C PHE A 35 3.83 14.81 15.79
N ALA A 36 4.26 14.57 14.55
CA ALA A 36 5.25 13.57 14.20
C ALA A 36 6.60 14.20 13.83
N PRO A 37 7.72 13.48 14.01
CA PRO A 37 9.01 13.90 13.48
C PRO A 37 8.96 14.17 11.98
N THR A 38 9.75 15.14 11.50
CA THR A 38 9.72 15.62 10.11
C THR A 38 9.85 14.50 9.07
N TRP A 39 10.70 13.50 9.33
CA TRP A 39 10.89 12.38 8.41
C TRP A 39 9.64 11.50 8.27
N LEU A 40 8.86 11.35 9.34
CA LEU A 40 7.63 10.55 9.35
C LEU A 40 6.48 11.31 8.72
N ASN A 41 6.43 12.62 8.96
CA ASN A 41 5.50 13.52 8.28
C ASN A 41 5.73 13.51 6.76
N LEU A 42 6.99 13.64 6.31
CA LEU A 42 7.37 13.50 4.91
C LEU A 42 6.93 12.16 4.33
N TYR A 43 7.13 11.07 5.07
CA TYR A 43 6.71 9.74 4.65
C TYR A 43 5.19 9.66 4.43
N TRP A 44 4.39 10.04 5.43
CA TRP A 44 2.92 9.98 5.32
C TRP A 44 2.39 10.93 4.25
N SER A 45 2.96 12.13 4.10
CA SER A 45 2.60 13.04 3.02
C SER A 45 2.89 12.46 1.63
N ALA A 46 4.02 11.76 1.47
CA ALA A 46 4.39 11.15 0.18
C ALA A 46 3.52 9.94 -0.18
N LEU A 47 3.00 9.21 0.81
CA LEU A 47 2.17 8.01 0.58
C LEU A 47 0.98 8.29 -0.33
N GLY A 48 0.38 9.48 -0.25
CA GLY A 48 -0.72 9.88 -1.13
C GLY A 48 -0.46 9.62 -2.62
N ILE A 49 0.68 10.10 -3.12
CA ILE A 49 1.07 9.95 -4.52
C ILE A 49 1.56 8.52 -4.80
N VAL A 50 2.33 7.95 -3.88
CA VAL A 50 2.95 6.63 -4.03
C VAL A 50 1.90 5.51 -4.07
N ASP A 51 0.82 5.64 -3.30
CA ASP A 51 -0.32 4.71 -3.32
C ASP A 51 -1.03 4.72 -4.68
N LEU A 52 -1.31 5.90 -5.23
CA LEU A 52 -1.93 6.02 -6.55
C LEU A 52 -1.03 5.50 -7.68
N LEU A 53 0.29 5.69 -7.54
CA LEU A 53 1.26 5.07 -8.44
C LEU A 53 1.20 3.54 -8.34
N ALA A 54 1.10 2.97 -7.14
CA ALA A 54 0.94 1.53 -6.96
C ALA A 54 -0.35 1.00 -7.58
N VAL A 55 -1.47 1.73 -7.46
CA VAL A 55 -2.74 1.40 -8.15
C VAL A 55 -2.54 1.37 -9.66
N TYR A 56 -1.94 2.42 -10.23
CA TYR A 56 -1.65 2.49 -11.66
C TYR A 56 -0.79 1.29 -12.12
N LEU A 57 0.28 0.99 -11.38
CA LEU A 57 1.15 -0.13 -11.69
C LEU A 57 0.46 -1.48 -11.51
N LEU A 58 -0.41 -1.67 -10.53
CA LEU A 58 -1.18 -2.93 -10.38
C LEU A 58 -2.07 -3.20 -11.60
N ILE A 59 -2.63 -2.15 -12.19
CA ILE A 59 -3.50 -2.21 -13.37
C ILE A 59 -2.68 -2.46 -14.64
N LYS A 60 -1.58 -1.70 -14.85
CA LYS A 60 -0.81 -1.70 -16.11
C LYS A 60 0.39 -2.63 -16.11
N HIS A 61 1.11 -2.70 -14.99
CA HIS A 61 2.39 -3.40 -14.82
C HIS A 61 2.37 -4.26 -13.56
N ARG A 62 1.45 -5.24 -13.52
CA ARG A 62 1.07 -5.99 -12.31
C ARG A 62 2.24 -6.41 -11.41
N ARG A 63 3.34 -6.92 -11.96
CA ARG A 63 4.52 -7.32 -11.17
C ARG A 63 5.15 -6.16 -10.41
N SER A 64 5.42 -5.06 -11.11
CA SER A 64 5.95 -3.83 -10.50
C SER A 64 4.96 -3.26 -9.48
N GLY A 65 3.65 -3.33 -9.79
CA GLY A 65 2.60 -2.92 -8.86
C GLY A 65 2.58 -3.75 -7.57
N LEU A 66 2.73 -5.08 -7.66
CA LEU A 66 2.81 -5.95 -6.49
C LEU A 66 4.05 -5.67 -5.64
N ILE A 67 5.21 -5.44 -6.27
CA ILE A 67 6.44 -5.08 -5.55
C ILE A 67 6.25 -3.77 -4.79
N LEU A 68 5.73 -2.73 -5.46
CA LEU A 68 5.51 -1.43 -4.84
C LEU A 68 4.45 -1.50 -3.73
N LEU A 69 3.34 -2.22 -3.93
CA LEU A 69 2.33 -2.48 -2.91
C LEU A 69 2.95 -3.11 -1.66
N LEU A 70 3.73 -4.18 -1.81
CA LEU A 70 4.36 -4.87 -0.68
C LEU A 70 5.37 -3.97 0.03
N PHE A 71 6.12 -3.18 -0.72
CA PHE A 71 7.05 -2.20 -0.16
C PHE A 71 6.31 -1.18 0.71
N ILE A 72 5.26 -0.54 0.17
CA ILE A 72 4.41 0.42 0.89
C ILE A 72 3.84 -0.19 2.17
N LEU A 73 3.22 -1.37 2.07
CA LEU A 73 2.58 -2.00 3.23
C LEU A 73 3.60 -2.37 4.31
N LEU A 74 4.77 -2.89 3.91
CA LEU A 74 5.83 -3.25 4.84
C LEU A 74 6.38 -2.02 5.56
N THR A 75 6.71 -0.95 4.83
CA THR A 75 7.23 0.28 5.44
C THR A 75 6.16 0.99 6.27
N SER A 76 4.89 0.98 5.85
CA SER A 76 3.79 1.58 6.60
C SER A 76 3.55 0.86 7.92
N VAL A 77 3.51 -0.47 7.92
CA VAL A 77 3.41 -1.25 9.17
C VAL A 77 4.63 -0.98 10.05
N GLY A 78 5.84 -0.96 9.49
CA GLY A 78 7.07 -0.69 10.25
C GLY A 78 7.09 0.69 10.91
N PHE A 79 6.85 1.75 10.14
CA PHE A 79 6.85 3.12 10.64
C PHE A 79 5.67 3.41 11.57
N ASN A 80 4.48 2.87 11.29
CA ASN A 80 3.35 3.04 12.21
C ASN A 80 3.54 2.22 13.50
N SER A 81 4.20 1.06 13.44
CA SER A 81 4.61 0.33 14.65
C SER A 81 5.61 1.13 15.47
N TYR A 82 6.62 1.75 14.83
CA TYR A 82 7.57 2.60 15.52
C TYR A 82 6.90 3.86 16.10
N ALA A 83 5.99 4.48 15.36
CA ALA A 83 5.22 5.63 15.83
C ALA A 83 4.32 5.29 17.04
N HIS A 84 3.74 4.09 17.05
CA HIS A 84 2.92 3.60 18.17
C HIS A 84 3.76 3.18 19.38
N TYR A 85 4.67 2.21 19.21
CA TYR A 85 5.41 1.60 20.32
C TYR A 85 6.67 2.38 20.72
N GLY A 86 7.33 3.03 19.77
CA GLY A 86 8.61 3.73 19.99
C GLY A 86 8.42 5.20 20.36
N LEU A 87 7.52 5.91 19.65
CA LEU A 87 7.28 7.34 19.86
C LEU A 87 6.05 7.63 20.72
N GLY A 88 5.12 6.68 20.86
CA GLY A 88 3.88 6.89 21.61
C GLY A 88 2.92 7.92 21.00
N ILE A 89 3.09 8.27 19.72
CA ILE A 89 2.30 9.34 19.07
C ILE A 89 1.04 8.82 18.37
N LEU A 90 0.96 7.51 18.14
CA LEU A 90 -0.25 6.85 17.67
C LEU A 90 -0.86 6.09 18.84
N GLU A 91 -2.15 6.24 19.11
CA GLU A 91 -2.81 5.55 20.23
C GLU A 91 -3.61 4.33 19.78
N ASN A 92 -4.00 4.27 18.51
CA ASN A 92 -4.94 3.27 18.00
C ASN A 92 -4.25 2.02 17.44
N ALA A 93 -4.06 1.02 18.30
CA ALA A 93 -3.53 -0.30 17.90
C ALA A 93 -4.40 -1.01 16.85
N GLY A 94 -5.72 -0.77 16.83
CA GLY A 94 -6.64 -1.39 15.87
C GLY A 94 -6.33 -1.02 14.42
N LYS A 95 -6.00 0.25 14.15
CA LYS A 95 -5.57 0.68 12.80
C LYS A 95 -4.30 -0.05 12.35
N LEU A 96 -3.33 -0.21 13.25
CA LEU A 96 -2.09 -0.92 12.97
C LEU A 96 -2.32 -2.42 12.72
N GLN A 97 -3.23 -3.05 13.46
CA GLN A 97 -3.61 -4.45 13.25
C GLN A 97 -4.27 -4.66 11.88
N TRP A 98 -5.15 -3.76 11.45
CA TRP A 98 -5.75 -3.82 10.12
C TRP A 98 -4.70 -3.70 9.00
N GLN A 99 -3.71 -2.80 9.15
CA GLN A 99 -2.61 -2.68 8.20
C GLN A 99 -1.74 -3.95 8.16
N THR A 100 -1.48 -4.55 9.32
CA THR A 100 -0.71 -5.79 9.42
C THR A 100 -1.45 -6.96 8.77
N LEU A 101 -2.77 -7.05 8.98
CA LEU A 101 -3.63 -8.03 8.32
C LEU A 101 -3.60 -7.85 6.79
N LEU A 102 -3.72 -6.61 6.32
CA LEU A 102 -3.66 -6.29 4.89
C LEU A 102 -2.29 -6.66 4.29
N LEU A 103 -1.19 -6.42 5.01
CA LEU A 103 0.15 -6.84 4.60
C LEU A 103 0.23 -8.37 4.45
N GLY A 104 -0.20 -9.12 5.48
CA GLY A 104 -0.20 -10.59 5.43
C GLY A 104 -1.04 -11.15 4.28
N PHE A 105 -2.25 -10.61 4.10
CA PHE A 105 -3.10 -10.93 2.96
C PHE A 105 -2.40 -10.64 1.62
N SER A 106 -1.81 -9.45 1.49
CA SER A 106 -1.15 -8.99 0.27
C SER A 106 0.06 -9.85 -0.09
N ILE A 107 0.85 -10.29 0.89
CA ILE A 107 1.95 -11.24 0.68
C ILE A 107 1.40 -12.56 0.11
N GLY A 108 0.39 -13.13 0.75
CA GLY A 108 -0.23 -14.40 0.33
C GLY A 108 -0.76 -14.33 -1.11
N VAL A 109 -1.55 -13.31 -1.43
CA VAL A 109 -2.10 -13.17 -2.79
C VAL A 109 -1.05 -12.78 -3.83
N SER A 110 0.04 -12.12 -3.44
CA SER A 110 1.13 -11.77 -4.36
C SER A 110 1.81 -13.01 -4.94
N PHE A 111 2.08 -14.03 -4.12
CA PHE A 111 2.62 -15.31 -4.61
C PHE A 111 1.71 -15.96 -5.67
N TRP A 112 0.40 -15.95 -5.40
CA TRP A 112 -0.59 -16.50 -6.33
C TRP A 112 -0.72 -15.66 -7.62
N LEU A 113 -0.82 -14.34 -7.52
CA LEU A 113 -0.92 -13.44 -8.67
C LEU A 113 0.35 -13.46 -9.54
N TRP A 114 1.52 -13.66 -8.92
CA TRP A 114 2.80 -13.78 -9.63
C TRP A 114 2.87 -15.04 -10.50
N SER A 115 2.43 -16.19 -9.95
CA SER A 115 2.42 -17.47 -10.67
C SER A 115 1.35 -17.52 -11.78
N SER A 116 0.16 -16.97 -11.54
CA SER A 116 -0.92 -16.87 -12.54
C SER A 116 -0.47 -16.15 -13.82
N GLN A 117 0.32 -15.08 -13.68
CA GLN A 117 0.82 -14.32 -14.82
C GLN A 117 1.85 -15.12 -15.66
N LYS A 118 2.72 -15.91 -15.02
CA LYS A 118 3.69 -16.77 -15.73
C LYS A 118 3.00 -17.78 -16.63
N ASN A 119 1.90 -18.38 -16.14
CA ASN A 119 1.09 -19.35 -16.88
C ASN A 119 0.32 -18.75 -18.07
N ARG A 120 0.04 -17.44 -18.04
CA ARG A 120 -0.62 -16.73 -19.14
C ARG A 120 0.35 -16.37 -20.25
N HIS A 121 1.55 -15.91 -19.87
CA HIS A 121 2.61 -15.59 -20.82
C HIS A 121 3.13 -16.84 -21.55
N SER A 122 3.32 -17.96 -20.84
CA SER A 122 3.70 -19.24 -21.44
C SER A 122 2.70 -19.70 -22.51
N ARG A 123 1.39 -19.64 -22.22
CA ARG A 123 0.34 -20.01 -23.18
C ARG A 123 0.25 -19.12 -24.43
N GLN A 124 0.82 -17.91 -24.41
CA GLN A 124 0.89 -17.04 -25.59
C GLN A 124 2.09 -17.36 -26.49
N ILE A 125 3.15 -17.99 -25.98
CA ILE A 125 4.34 -18.36 -26.76
C ILE A 125 4.09 -19.62 -27.61
N PHE A 126 3.22 -20.52 -27.14
CA PHE A 126 2.87 -21.76 -27.82
C PHE A 126 1.62 -21.65 -28.73
N ARG A 127 1.19 -20.44 -29.06
CA ARG A 127 0.10 -20.16 -30.02
C ARG A 127 0.67 -19.35 -31.17
#